data_AF-A0A933YW28-F1
#
_entry.id   AF-A0A933YW28-F1
#
_cell.length_a   1.000
_cell.length_b   1.000
_cell.length_c   1.000
_cell.angle_alpha   90.00
_cell.angle_beta   90.00
_cell.angle_gamma   90.00
#
_symmetry.space_group_name_H-M   'P 1'
#
loop_
_entity.id
_entity.type
_entity.pdbx_description
1 polymer ?
#
loop_
_entity_poly.entity_id
_entity_poly.type
_entity_poly.pdbx_seq_one_letter_code
_entity_poly.pdbx_strand_id
1 'polypeptide(L)'
;MTPANGEIKRHDPSDIRIHWFNAACWLVLLVSGLGLIKNEKLNPLGAWLPDALRALFGGGSAGGAVLLVIHEVVGVAWLLGMLAYLGVNAGGARFFLREIFSIRPGDLAWLVRKMLRMTVGPKFGGGGGELPPQGYYNMGQKAFAQASVLGGIVIGVTGMVLLASDKFLPASMAGLVGWAVTLHYLAVGLVFAGLLVHVYMAAVSPEEKPGFRSMFTGTVPRDYARHHHGLWLDALEKGTGGEK
;
A
#
# COMPACT_ATOMS: atom_id res chain seq x y z
N MET A 1 10.99 19.03 -11.00
CA MET A 1 9.86 19.82 -11.54
C MET A 1 9.69 21.03 -10.63
N THR A 2 9.77 22.24 -11.17
CA THR A 2 9.57 23.48 -10.41
C THR A 2 8.06 23.73 -10.27
N PRO A 3 7.52 24.01 -9.07
CA PRO A 3 6.09 24.24 -8.89
C PRO A 3 5.61 25.46 -9.69
N ALA A 4 4.40 25.38 -10.27
CA ALA A 4 3.73 26.54 -10.84
C ALA A 4 3.27 27.51 -9.73
N ASN A 5 2.93 28.75 -10.08
CA ASN A 5 2.43 29.74 -9.12
C ASN A 5 1.24 29.18 -8.30
N GLY A 6 1.40 29.12 -6.98
CA GLY A 6 0.38 28.59 -6.07
C GLY A 6 0.43 27.08 -5.82
N GLU A 7 1.35 26.35 -6.46
CA GLU A 7 1.63 24.94 -6.16
C GLU A 7 2.83 24.76 -5.24
N ILE A 8 2.86 23.65 -4.52
CA ILE A 8 4.00 23.24 -3.69
C ILE A 8 4.43 21.81 -4.08
N LYS A 9 5.73 21.56 -4.06
CA LYS A 9 6.30 20.24 -4.27
C LYS A 9 5.85 19.32 -3.12
N ARG A 10 5.28 18.17 -3.48
CA ARG A 10 4.88 17.12 -2.56
C ARG A 10 5.74 15.89 -2.75
N HIS A 11 5.74 15.29 -3.95
CA HIS A 11 6.42 14.01 -4.20
C HIS A 11 7.64 14.17 -5.10
N ASP A 12 8.70 13.42 -4.78
CA ASP A 12 9.86 13.29 -5.66
C ASP A 12 9.56 12.35 -6.83
N PRO A 13 10.23 12.53 -7.99
CA PRO A 13 10.12 11.61 -9.11
C PRO A 13 10.51 10.17 -8.77
N SER A 14 11.42 9.97 -7.82
CA SER A 14 11.78 8.63 -7.30
C SER A 14 10.62 8.00 -6.52
N ASP A 15 9.97 8.77 -5.63
CA ASP A 15 8.80 8.34 -4.86
C ASP A 15 7.62 7.95 -5.77
N ILE A 16 7.37 8.75 -6.81
CA ILE A 16 6.31 8.48 -7.79
C ILE A 16 6.59 7.19 -8.56
N ARG A 17 7.81 7.01 -9.06
CA ARG A 17 8.18 5.81 -9.83
C ARG A 17 8.07 4.55 -8.98
N ILE A 18 8.56 4.58 -7.74
CA ILE A 18 8.49 3.40 -6.87
C ILE A 18 7.05 3.08 -6.48
N HIS A 19 6.18 4.09 -6.32
CA HIS A 19 4.76 3.87 -6.09
C HIS A 19 4.10 3.13 -7.25
N TRP A 20 4.28 3.60 -8.49
CA TRP A 20 3.65 2.95 -9.66
C TRP A 20 4.24 1.59 -9.96
N PHE A 21 5.54 1.40 -9.74
CA PHE A 21 6.16 0.08 -9.74
C PHE A 21 5.49 -0.86 -8.73
N ASN A 22 5.33 -0.40 -7.48
CA ASN A 22 4.65 -1.18 -6.44
C ASN A 22 3.21 -1.52 -6.83
N ALA A 23 2.44 -0.55 -7.31
CA ALA A 23 1.05 -0.76 -7.72
C ALA A 23 0.92 -1.80 -8.84
N ALA A 24 1.80 -1.74 -9.85
CA ALA A 24 1.81 -2.71 -10.94
C ALA A 24 2.19 -4.12 -10.46
N CYS A 25 3.26 -4.26 -9.67
CA CYS A 25 3.65 -5.55 -9.09
C CYS A 25 2.54 -6.13 -8.22
N TRP A 26 1.95 -5.33 -7.33
CA TRP A 26 0.87 -5.77 -6.44
C TRP A 26 -0.36 -6.24 -7.18
N LEU A 27 -0.75 -5.56 -8.27
CA LEU A 27 -1.87 -6.01 -9.09
C LEU A 27 -1.62 -7.41 -9.67
N VAL A 28 -0.43 -7.63 -10.24
CA VAL A 28 -0.08 -8.93 -10.82
C VAL A 28 0.06 -10.01 -9.75
N LEU A 29 0.70 -9.70 -8.63
CA LEU A 29 0.88 -10.63 -7.50
C LEU A 29 -0.45 -11.02 -6.86
N LEU A 30 -1.35 -10.06 -6.67
CA LEU A 30 -2.67 -10.33 -6.11
C LEU A 30 -3.49 -11.23 -7.03
N VAL A 31 -3.55 -10.91 -8.33
CA VAL A 31 -4.31 -11.70 -9.31
C VAL A 31 -3.73 -13.10 -9.46
N SER A 32 -2.41 -13.23 -9.61
CA SER A 32 -1.76 -14.55 -9.69
C SER A 32 -1.93 -15.34 -8.39
N GLY A 33 -1.79 -14.70 -7.23
CA GLY A 33 -1.97 -15.33 -5.92
C GLY A 33 -3.40 -15.86 -5.70
N LEU A 34 -4.42 -15.07 -6.07
CA LEU A 34 -5.82 -15.54 -6.06
C LEU A 34 -6.00 -16.77 -6.97
N GLY A 35 -5.35 -16.78 -8.13
CA GLY A 35 -5.34 -17.94 -9.04
C GLY A 35 -4.63 -19.19 -8.50
N LEU A 36 -3.81 -19.07 -7.46
CA LEU A 36 -3.09 -20.18 -6.82
C LEU A 36 -3.86 -20.80 -5.65
N ILE A 37 -4.91 -20.17 -5.16
CA ILE A 37 -5.73 -20.71 -4.07
C ILE A 37 -6.47 -21.95 -4.56
N LYS A 38 -6.07 -23.13 -4.08
CA LYS A 38 -6.72 -24.42 -4.39
C LYS A 38 -7.76 -24.82 -3.35
N ASN A 39 -7.61 -24.34 -2.11
CA ASN A 39 -8.53 -24.68 -1.04
C ASN A 39 -9.79 -23.81 -1.14
N GLU A 40 -10.92 -24.44 -1.47
CA GLU A 40 -12.22 -23.76 -1.60
C GLU A 40 -12.62 -23.02 -0.33
N LYS A 41 -12.26 -23.52 0.86
CA LYS A 41 -12.58 -22.87 2.14
C LYS A 41 -11.81 -21.58 2.37
N LEU A 42 -10.67 -21.41 1.71
CA LEU A 42 -9.82 -20.21 1.82
C LEU A 42 -10.06 -19.25 0.66
N ASN A 43 -10.92 -19.59 -0.29
CA ASN A 43 -11.18 -18.78 -1.45
C ASN A 43 -12.37 -17.84 -1.20
N PRO A 44 -12.15 -16.52 -1.06
CA PRO A 44 -13.19 -15.58 -0.70
C PRO A 44 -14.28 -15.43 -1.77
N LEU A 45 -13.99 -15.82 -3.02
CA LEU A 45 -14.89 -15.69 -4.16
C LEU A 45 -15.39 -17.04 -4.69
N GLY A 46 -14.92 -18.16 -4.12
CA GLY A 46 -15.26 -19.51 -4.59
C GLY A 46 -14.43 -19.96 -5.80
N ALA A 47 -14.51 -21.26 -6.13
CA ALA A 47 -13.61 -21.91 -7.09
C ALA A 47 -13.61 -21.30 -8.51
N TRP A 48 -14.69 -20.63 -8.91
CA TRP A 48 -14.82 -20.05 -10.24
C TRP A 48 -13.69 -19.06 -10.59
N LEU A 49 -13.23 -18.24 -9.64
CA LEU A 49 -12.22 -17.23 -9.93
C LEU A 49 -10.84 -17.87 -10.21
N PRO A 50 -10.28 -18.71 -9.32
CA PRO A 50 -9.03 -19.40 -9.64
C PRO A 50 -9.12 -20.25 -10.90
N ASP A 51 -10.26 -20.90 -11.15
CA ASP A 51 -10.43 -21.73 -12.34
C ASP A 51 -10.49 -20.89 -13.61
N ALA A 52 -11.17 -19.74 -13.58
CA ALA A 52 -11.17 -18.78 -14.69
C ALA A 52 -9.75 -18.24 -14.95
N LEU A 53 -9.01 -17.87 -13.90
CA LEU A 53 -7.64 -17.39 -14.03
C LEU A 53 -6.69 -18.47 -14.59
N ARG A 54 -6.83 -19.72 -14.14
CA ARG A 54 -6.07 -20.86 -14.70
C ARG A 54 -6.44 -21.15 -16.14
N ALA A 55 -7.72 -21.02 -16.51
CA ALA A 55 -8.20 -21.26 -17.86
C ALA A 55 -7.54 -20.33 -18.90
N LEU A 56 -7.18 -19.10 -18.52
CA LEU A 56 -6.41 -18.17 -19.36
C LEU A 56 -5.04 -18.73 -19.79
N PHE A 57 -4.52 -19.71 -19.05
CA PHE A 57 -3.20 -20.31 -19.24
C PHE A 57 -3.27 -21.85 -19.45
N GLY A 58 -4.38 -22.35 -20.02
CA GLY A 58 -4.54 -23.77 -20.36
C GLY A 58 -5.28 -24.61 -19.31
N GLY A 59 -5.76 -24.01 -18.22
CA GLY A 59 -6.61 -24.65 -17.22
C GLY A 59 -5.89 -25.61 -16.27
N GLY A 60 -6.62 -26.05 -15.24
CA GLY A 60 -6.15 -27.07 -14.30
C GLY A 60 -4.76 -26.80 -13.70
N SER A 61 -3.94 -27.85 -13.65
CA SER A 61 -2.56 -27.79 -13.13
C SER A 61 -1.61 -27.00 -14.03
N ALA A 62 -1.79 -27.06 -15.35
CA ALA A 62 -0.94 -26.35 -16.32
C ALA A 62 -1.07 -24.82 -16.14
N GLY A 63 -2.30 -24.31 -16.11
CA GLY A 63 -2.53 -22.89 -15.84
C GLY A 63 -2.07 -22.47 -14.44
N GLY A 64 -2.23 -23.35 -13.44
CA GLY A 64 -1.71 -23.12 -12.10
C GLY A 64 -0.18 -22.98 -12.06
N ALA A 65 0.55 -23.79 -12.83
CA ALA A 65 2.01 -23.73 -12.92
C ALA A 65 2.47 -22.40 -13.57
N VAL A 66 1.81 -21.95 -14.63
CA VAL A 66 2.12 -20.66 -15.26
C VAL A 66 1.89 -19.50 -14.29
N LEU A 67 0.75 -19.50 -13.59
CA LEU A 67 0.45 -18.48 -12.58
C LEU A 67 1.47 -18.48 -11.43
N LEU A 68 1.95 -19.65 -11.01
CA LEU A 68 2.99 -19.78 -9.98
C LEU A 68 4.29 -19.13 -10.44
N VAL A 69 4.76 -19.46 -11.65
CA VAL A 69 5.98 -18.85 -12.21
C VAL A 69 5.85 -17.34 -12.31
N ILE A 70 4.70 -16.83 -12.78
CA ILE A 70 4.44 -15.38 -12.82
C ILE A 70 4.54 -14.78 -11.41
N HIS A 71 3.89 -15.41 -10.43
CA HIS A 71 3.87 -14.95 -9.04
C HIS A 71 5.29 -14.90 -8.45
N GLU A 72 6.08 -15.96 -8.63
CA GLU A 72 7.45 -16.03 -8.13
C GLU A 72 8.36 -15.00 -8.79
N VAL A 73 8.35 -14.90 -10.11
CA VAL A 73 9.20 -13.96 -10.85
C VAL A 73 8.87 -12.52 -10.50
N VAL A 74 7.58 -12.16 -10.48
CA VAL A 74 7.14 -10.81 -10.11
C VAL A 74 7.42 -10.54 -8.63
N GLY A 75 7.31 -11.54 -7.75
CA GLY A 75 7.59 -11.41 -6.33
C GLY A 75 9.07 -11.12 -6.06
N VAL A 76 9.96 -11.84 -6.72
CA VAL A 76 11.41 -11.58 -6.67
C VAL A 76 11.73 -10.22 -7.29
N ALA A 77 11.16 -9.88 -8.45
CA ALA A 77 11.36 -8.59 -9.08
C ALA A 77 10.89 -7.43 -8.17
N TRP A 78 9.77 -7.59 -7.49
CA TRP A 78 9.24 -6.63 -6.51
C TRP A 78 10.22 -6.41 -5.36
N LEU A 79 10.74 -7.48 -4.76
CA LEU A 79 11.75 -7.39 -3.70
C LEU A 79 13.03 -6.69 -4.18
N LEU A 80 13.54 -7.07 -5.35
CA LEU A 80 14.72 -6.43 -5.94
C LEU A 80 14.48 -4.94 -6.23
N GLY A 81 13.30 -4.58 -6.72
CA GLY A 81 12.90 -3.19 -6.92
C GLY A 81 12.86 -2.38 -5.63
N MET A 82 12.38 -2.97 -4.53
CA MET A 82 12.42 -2.33 -3.21
C MET A 82 13.84 -2.11 -2.72
N LEU A 83 14.71 -3.12 -2.85
CA LEU A 83 16.12 -3.02 -2.48
C LEU A 83 16.87 -1.97 -3.33
N ALA A 84 16.60 -1.94 -4.64
CA ALA A 84 17.17 -0.94 -5.54
C ALA A 84 16.72 0.49 -5.17
N TYR A 85 15.45 0.66 -4.80
CA TYR A 85 14.94 1.94 -4.33
C TYR A 85 15.61 2.40 -3.03
N LEU A 86 15.85 1.49 -2.08
CA LEU A 86 16.59 1.81 -0.86
C LEU A 86 18.03 2.24 -1.18
N GLY A 87 18.67 1.64 -2.20
CA GLY A 87 19.99 2.06 -2.66
C GLY A 87 20.02 3.45 -3.31
N VAL A 88 18.98 3.79 -4.09
CA VAL A 88 18.91 5.07 -4.83
C VAL A 88 18.40 6.23 -3.96
N ASN A 89 17.45 5.98 -3.06
CA ASN A 89 16.77 7.02 -2.28
C ASN A 89 16.59 6.63 -0.80
N ALA A 90 17.66 6.20 -0.15
CA ALA A 90 17.67 5.88 1.29
C ALA A 90 17.16 7.06 2.15
N GLY A 91 17.52 8.29 1.78
CA GLY A 91 17.07 9.51 2.46
C GLY A 91 15.55 9.68 2.39
N GLY A 92 14.97 9.53 1.20
CA GLY A 92 13.53 9.60 1.02
C GLY A 92 12.77 8.46 1.69
N ALA A 93 13.35 7.25 1.72
CA ALA A 93 12.80 6.12 2.47
C ALA A 93 12.81 6.38 3.98
N ARG A 94 13.91 6.91 4.53
CA ARG A 94 14.02 7.27 5.96
C ARG A 94 13.02 8.36 6.33
N PHE A 95 12.89 9.40 5.50
CA PHE A 95 11.88 10.44 5.68
C PHE A 95 10.47 9.83 5.72
N PHE A 96 10.14 8.97 4.74
CA PHE A 96 8.84 8.32 4.66
C PHE A 96 8.54 7.51 5.93
N LEU A 97 9.47 6.63 6.34
CA LEU A 97 9.32 5.81 7.55
C LEU A 97 9.14 6.69 8.80
N ARG A 98 9.93 7.75 8.94
CA ARG A 98 9.80 8.68 10.08
C ARG A 98 8.42 9.32 10.13
N GLU A 99 7.90 9.80 9.00
CA GLU A 99 6.60 10.46 8.95
C GLU A 99 5.43 9.50 9.21
N ILE A 100 5.48 8.28 8.69
CA ILE A 100 4.37 7.31 8.89
C ILE A 100 4.33 6.74 10.31
N PHE A 101 5.48 6.62 10.99
CA PHE A 101 5.55 6.12 12.36
C PHE A 101 5.48 7.24 13.42
N SER A 102 5.54 8.51 13.02
CA SER A 102 5.32 9.65 13.93
C SER A 102 3.83 9.88 14.13
N ILE A 103 3.26 9.28 15.19
CA ILE A 103 1.84 9.43 15.55
C ILE A 103 1.68 10.59 16.54
N ARG A 104 0.82 11.55 16.19
CA ARG A 104 0.54 12.73 17.02
C ARG A 104 -0.78 12.56 17.76
N PRO A 105 -0.99 13.23 18.91
CA PRO A 105 -2.23 13.11 19.67
C PRO A 105 -3.51 13.37 18.84
N GLY A 106 -3.46 14.32 17.90
CA GLY A 106 -4.60 14.63 17.02
C GLY A 106 -4.89 13.59 15.94
N ASP A 107 -3.97 12.66 15.64
CA ASP A 107 -4.09 11.71 14.54
C ASP A 107 -5.18 10.66 14.81
N LEU A 108 -5.27 10.15 16.03
CA LEU A 108 -6.30 9.18 16.39
C LEU A 108 -7.70 9.81 16.39
N ALA A 109 -7.81 11.04 16.91
CA ALA A 109 -9.04 11.81 16.86
C ALA A 109 -9.46 12.09 15.40
N TRP A 110 -8.50 12.40 14.52
CA TRP A 110 -8.76 12.55 13.09
C TRP A 110 -9.28 11.25 12.47
N LEU A 111 -8.64 10.12 12.76
CA LEU A 111 -9.05 8.82 12.22
C LEU A 111 -10.48 8.48 12.61
N VAL A 112 -10.81 8.57 13.91
CA VAL A 112 -12.16 8.25 14.41
C VAL A 112 -13.19 9.19 13.79
N ARG A 113 -12.95 10.51 13.76
CA ARG A 113 -13.88 11.48 13.17
C ARG A 113 -14.07 11.25 11.68
N LYS A 114 -12.98 11.01 10.93
CA LYS A 114 -13.05 10.75 9.49
C LYS A 114 -13.81 9.47 9.19
N MET A 115 -13.55 8.38 9.91
CA MET A 115 -14.28 7.13 9.73
C MET A 115 -15.77 7.29 10.03
N LEU A 116 -16.13 7.93 11.15
CA LEU A 116 -17.53 8.21 11.46
C LEU A 116 -18.19 9.05 10.36
N ARG A 117 -17.53 10.12 9.89
CA ARG A 117 -18.05 10.96 8.80
C ARG A 117 -18.27 10.18 7.51
N MET A 118 -17.39 9.25 7.16
CA MET A 118 -17.53 8.43 5.95
C MET A 118 -18.60 7.35 6.08
N THR A 119 -18.79 6.77 7.28
CA THR A 119 -19.75 5.69 7.49
C THR A 119 -21.18 6.18 7.72
N VAL A 120 -21.37 7.20 8.57
CA VAL A 120 -22.72 7.68 8.93
C VAL A 120 -23.10 8.97 8.20
N GLY A 121 -22.15 9.62 7.51
CA GLY A 121 -22.39 10.85 6.79
C GLY A 121 -22.57 12.08 7.69
N PRO A 122 -22.55 13.29 7.12
CA PRO A 122 -22.71 14.53 7.87
C PRO A 122 -24.12 14.71 8.46
N LYS A 123 -25.14 14.04 7.90
CA LYS A 123 -26.55 14.16 8.32
C LYS A 123 -26.87 13.45 9.65
N PHE A 124 -26.09 12.44 10.04
CA PHE A 124 -26.32 11.65 11.25
C PHE A 124 -25.26 11.90 12.34
N GLY A 125 -24.70 13.11 12.37
CA GLY A 125 -23.73 13.52 13.39
C GLY A 125 -22.33 12.92 13.20
N GLY A 126 -21.98 12.48 11.99
CA GLY A 126 -20.69 11.86 11.67
C GLY A 126 -19.48 12.71 12.04
N GLY A 127 -19.00 12.49 13.27
CA GLY A 127 -17.79 13.07 13.82
C GLY A 127 -17.79 14.60 13.94
N GLY A 128 -18.87 15.19 14.49
CA GLY A 128 -19.04 16.65 14.65
C GLY A 128 -17.76 17.42 15.04
N GLY A 129 -17.61 18.61 14.46
CA GLY A 129 -16.42 19.47 14.59
C GLY A 129 -15.48 19.40 13.39
N GLU A 130 -14.48 20.29 13.39
CA GLU A 130 -13.43 20.27 12.37
C GLU A 130 -12.49 19.06 12.57
N LEU A 131 -11.95 18.56 11.46
CA LEU A 131 -10.94 17.52 11.51
C LEU A 131 -9.64 18.11 12.09
N PRO A 132 -8.99 17.46 13.07
CA PRO A 132 -7.71 17.93 13.59
C PRO A 132 -6.70 18.13 12.46
N PRO A 133 -5.85 19.18 12.51
CA PRO A 133 -4.88 19.42 11.47
C PRO A 133 -3.89 18.25 11.37
N GLN A 134 -3.46 17.91 10.15
CA GLN A 134 -2.64 16.73 9.86
C GLN A 134 -1.27 17.13 9.30
N GLY A 135 -0.30 16.22 9.43
CA GLY A 135 1.05 16.38 8.88
C GLY A 135 1.14 16.07 7.40
N TYR A 136 2.35 15.69 6.95
CA TYR A 136 2.60 15.34 5.56
C TYR A 136 1.68 14.21 5.09
N TYR A 137 1.51 13.20 5.96
CA TYR A 137 0.48 12.18 5.85
C TYR A 137 -0.60 12.40 6.93
N ASN A 138 -1.86 12.23 6.55
CA ASN A 138 -2.95 12.10 7.52
C ASN A 138 -2.95 10.70 8.16
N MET A 139 -3.66 10.51 9.27
CA MET A 139 -3.64 9.25 10.00
C MET A 139 -4.13 8.06 9.18
N GLY A 140 -5.08 8.24 8.25
CA GLY A 140 -5.53 7.18 7.34
C GLY A 140 -4.41 6.73 6.40
N GLN A 141 -3.69 7.68 5.81
CA GLN A 141 -2.51 7.43 4.98
C GLN A 141 -1.41 6.74 5.80
N LYS A 142 -1.15 7.18 7.04
CA LYS A 142 -0.18 6.53 7.95
C LYS A 142 -0.56 5.09 8.25
N ALA A 143 -1.83 4.84 8.63
CA ALA A 143 -2.31 3.50 8.95
C ALA A 143 -2.13 2.54 7.77
N PHE A 144 -2.52 2.96 6.57
CA PHE A 144 -2.33 2.12 5.38
C PHE A 144 -0.84 1.94 5.03
N ALA A 145 -0.03 2.99 5.13
CA ALA A 145 1.40 2.89 4.90
C ALA A 145 2.09 1.95 5.89
N GLN A 146 1.73 2.00 7.17
CA GLN A 146 2.23 1.09 8.21
C GLN A 146 1.85 -0.36 7.90
N ALA A 147 0.57 -0.62 7.58
CA ALA A 147 0.11 -1.95 7.18
C ALA A 147 0.84 -2.45 5.92
N SER A 148 1.07 -1.58 4.94
CA SER A 148 1.76 -1.92 3.70
C SER A 148 3.25 -2.21 3.91
N VAL A 149 3.93 -1.44 4.77
CA VAL A 149 5.36 -1.65 5.08
C VAL A 149 5.55 -2.93 5.89
N LEU A 150 4.82 -3.08 7.00
CA LEU A 150 4.95 -4.25 7.86
C LEU A 150 4.46 -5.52 7.15
N GLY A 151 3.31 -5.44 6.48
CA GLY A 151 2.77 -6.52 5.66
C GLY A 151 3.71 -6.87 4.51
N GLY A 152 4.28 -5.89 3.82
CA GLY A 152 5.25 -6.11 2.75
C GLY A 152 6.50 -6.86 3.22
N ILE A 153 7.03 -6.55 4.41
CA ILE A 153 8.14 -7.31 5.00
C ILE A 153 7.73 -8.75 5.26
N VAL A 154 6.57 -8.98 5.88
CA VAL A 154 6.07 -10.34 6.16
C VAL A 154 5.86 -11.12 4.87
N ILE A 155 5.21 -10.53 3.86
CA ILE A 155 4.97 -11.11 2.54
C ILE A 155 6.28 -11.45 1.84
N GLY A 156 7.27 -10.55 1.88
CA GLY A 156 8.59 -10.77 1.29
C GLY A 156 9.32 -11.95 1.94
N VAL A 157 9.42 -11.95 3.28
CA VAL A 157 10.12 -13.01 4.02
C VAL A 157 9.42 -14.36 3.82
N THR A 158 8.11 -14.41 4.03
CA THR A 158 7.34 -15.64 3.86
C THR A 158 7.32 -16.12 2.43
N GLY A 159 7.21 -15.22 1.44
CA GLY A 159 7.28 -15.54 0.02
C GLY A 159 8.61 -16.18 -0.36
N MET A 160 9.73 -15.71 0.21
CA MET A 160 11.04 -16.35 0.01
C MET A 160 11.13 -17.74 0.66
N VAL A 161 10.52 -17.94 1.83
CA VAL A 161 10.41 -19.27 2.45
C VAL A 161 9.58 -20.22 1.57
N LEU A 162 8.47 -19.75 1.01
CA LEU A 162 7.61 -20.54 0.12
C LEU A 162 8.32 -20.88 -1.19
N LEU A 163 9.03 -19.92 -1.78
CA LEU A 163 9.87 -20.14 -2.96
C LEU A 163 10.98 -21.17 -2.69
N ALA A 164 11.60 -21.10 -1.51
CA ALA A 164 12.61 -22.08 -1.10
C ALA A 164 12.01 -23.45 -0.78
N SER A 165 10.74 -23.52 -0.35
CA SER A 165 10.10 -24.78 0.02
C SER A 165 9.95 -25.75 -1.14
N ASP A 166 9.73 -25.23 -2.35
CA ASP A 166 9.62 -26.02 -3.57
C ASP A 166 10.98 -26.59 -4.02
N LYS A 167 12.09 -25.92 -3.68
CA LYS A 167 13.40 -26.18 -4.30
C LYS A 167 14.45 -26.75 -3.36
N PHE A 168 14.40 -26.38 -2.08
CA PHE A 168 15.55 -26.53 -1.17
C PHE A 168 15.20 -27.04 0.23
N LEU A 169 13.99 -26.78 0.74
CA LEU A 169 13.68 -27.12 2.14
C LEU A 169 13.27 -28.60 2.28
N PRO A 170 13.85 -29.34 3.25
CA PRO A 170 13.48 -30.72 3.51
C PRO A 170 12.10 -30.81 4.19
N ALA A 171 11.45 -31.97 4.09
CA ALA A 171 10.13 -32.22 4.70
C ALA A 171 10.11 -32.02 6.24
N SER A 172 11.24 -32.14 6.92
CA SER A 172 11.37 -31.84 8.35
C SER A 172 11.06 -30.37 8.70
N MET A 173 11.11 -29.46 7.73
CA MET A 173 10.78 -28.04 7.88
C MET A 173 9.30 -27.73 7.56
N ALA A 174 8.42 -28.74 7.45
CA ALA A 174 7.01 -28.53 7.14
C ALA A 174 6.29 -27.54 8.09
N GLY A 175 6.68 -27.50 9.37
CA GLY A 175 6.14 -26.53 10.33
C GLY A 175 6.47 -25.08 9.98
N LEU A 176 7.71 -24.82 9.53
CA LEU A 176 8.12 -23.49 9.06
C LEU A 176 7.33 -23.07 7.81
N VAL A 177 7.19 -23.99 6.84
CA VAL A 177 6.43 -23.74 5.62
C VAL A 177 4.95 -23.48 5.93
N GLY A 178 4.34 -24.25 6.84
CA GLY A 178 2.96 -24.03 7.27
C GLY A 178 2.71 -22.65 7.88
N TRP A 179 3.63 -22.19 8.74
CA TRP A 179 3.57 -20.83 9.29
C TRP A 179 3.82 -19.76 8.22
N ALA A 180 4.75 -20.00 7.29
CA ALA A 180 5.00 -19.08 6.18
C ALA A 180 3.75 -18.91 5.31
N VAL A 181 3.05 -20.01 4.96
CA VAL A 181 1.75 -19.95 4.27
C VAL A 181 0.79 -19.09 5.07
N THR A 182 0.57 -19.41 6.35
CA THR A 182 -0.41 -18.73 7.19
C THR A 182 -0.16 -17.23 7.28
N LEU A 183 1.08 -16.83 7.58
CA LEU A 183 1.47 -15.44 7.71
C LEU A 183 1.41 -14.69 6.38
N HIS A 184 1.77 -15.34 5.27
CA HIS A 184 1.67 -14.76 3.94
C HIS A 184 0.22 -14.40 3.61
N TYR A 185 -0.73 -15.34 3.79
CA TYR A 185 -2.15 -15.11 3.54
C TYR A 185 -2.73 -14.00 4.42
N LEU A 186 -2.41 -14.01 5.72
CA LEU A 186 -2.89 -12.97 6.65
C LEU A 186 -2.34 -11.59 6.29
N ALA A 187 -1.06 -11.50 5.93
CA ALA A 187 -0.45 -10.24 5.54
C ALA A 187 -1.01 -9.72 4.20
N VAL A 188 -1.18 -10.58 3.19
CA VAL A 188 -1.82 -10.22 1.93
C VAL A 188 -3.25 -9.73 2.18
N GLY A 189 -4.03 -10.45 3.00
CA GLY A 189 -5.40 -10.06 3.34
C GLY A 189 -5.49 -8.69 4.02
N LEU A 190 -4.61 -8.42 4.98
CA LEU A 190 -4.53 -7.12 5.66
C LEU A 190 -4.18 -5.98 4.69
N VAL A 191 -3.13 -6.16 3.88
CA VAL A 191 -2.71 -5.13 2.92
C VAL A 191 -3.77 -4.93 1.84
N PHE A 192 -4.42 -6.00 1.38
CA PHE A 192 -5.50 -5.92 0.40
C PHE A 192 -6.71 -5.15 0.95
N ALA A 193 -7.14 -5.40 2.18
CA ALA A 193 -8.23 -4.64 2.81
C ALA A 193 -7.89 -3.14 2.88
N GLY A 194 -6.66 -2.79 3.26
CA GLY A 194 -6.17 -1.42 3.23
C GLY A 194 -6.11 -0.83 1.83
N LEU A 195 -5.72 -1.63 0.83
CA LEU A 195 -5.61 -1.21 -0.57
C LEU A 195 -6.96 -0.82 -1.16
N LEU A 196 -8.05 -1.52 -0.80
CA LEU A 196 -9.40 -1.14 -1.20
C LEU A 196 -9.76 0.26 -0.72
N VAL A 197 -9.47 0.56 0.56
CA VAL A 197 -9.69 1.89 1.14
C VAL A 197 -8.78 2.92 0.47
N HIS A 198 -7.51 2.59 0.23
CA HIS A 198 -6.55 3.47 -0.42
C HIS A 198 -6.99 3.87 -1.82
N VAL A 199 -7.39 2.91 -2.66
CA VAL A 199 -7.86 3.17 -4.03
C VAL A 199 -9.14 3.98 -4.02
N TYR A 200 -10.09 3.67 -3.13
CA TYR A 200 -11.30 4.48 -2.98
C TYR A 200 -10.96 5.92 -2.60
N MET A 201 -10.14 6.12 -1.57
CA MET A 201 -9.77 7.44 -1.11
C MET A 201 -8.97 8.20 -2.17
N ALA A 202 -8.05 7.57 -2.89
CA ALA A 202 -7.23 8.26 -3.87
C ALA A 202 -7.99 8.55 -5.18
N ALA A 203 -8.68 7.57 -5.75
CA ALA A 203 -9.24 7.67 -7.09
C ALA A 203 -10.71 8.10 -7.13
N VAL A 204 -11.48 7.82 -6.06
CA VAL A 204 -12.94 8.04 -6.04
C VAL A 204 -13.33 9.25 -5.19
N SER A 205 -12.68 9.46 -4.05
CA SER A 205 -12.99 10.57 -3.15
C SER A 205 -12.71 11.93 -3.81
N PRO A 206 -13.70 12.84 -3.93
CA PRO A 206 -13.49 14.15 -4.52
C PRO A 206 -12.45 15.01 -3.80
N GLU A 207 -12.35 14.87 -2.47
CA GLU A 207 -11.46 15.65 -1.60
C GLU A 207 -9.98 15.39 -1.92
N GLU A 208 -9.65 14.17 -2.35
CA GLU A 208 -8.27 13.73 -2.55
C GLU A 208 -7.78 13.84 -4.00
N LYS A 209 -8.61 14.37 -4.91
CA LYS A 209 -8.25 14.55 -6.33
C LYS A 209 -6.91 15.28 -6.52
N PRO A 210 -6.58 16.37 -5.80
CA PRO A 210 -5.27 17.01 -5.92
C PRO A 210 -4.13 16.08 -5.46
N GLY A 211 -4.35 15.32 -4.38
CA GLY A 211 -3.41 14.29 -3.92
C GLY A 211 -3.17 13.21 -4.97
N PHE A 212 -4.22 12.70 -5.60
CA PHE A 212 -4.08 11.72 -6.70
C PHE A 212 -3.31 12.29 -7.90
N ARG A 213 -3.62 13.52 -8.33
CA ARG A 213 -2.88 14.18 -9.42
C ARG A 213 -1.39 14.34 -9.10
N SER A 214 -1.06 14.59 -7.83
CA SER A 214 0.32 14.70 -7.38
C SER A 214 1.13 13.40 -7.53
N MET A 215 0.47 12.25 -7.65
CA MET A 215 1.13 10.98 -7.99
C MET A 215 1.59 10.90 -9.45
N PHE A 216 1.29 11.91 -10.26
CA PHE A 216 1.79 12.05 -11.63
C PHE A 216 2.62 13.33 -11.78
N THR A 217 2.24 14.42 -11.12
CA THR A 217 2.88 15.74 -11.28
C THR A 217 3.92 16.05 -10.21
N GLY A 218 3.86 15.40 -9.05
CA GLY A 218 4.71 15.68 -7.89
C GLY A 218 4.32 16.92 -7.09
N THR A 219 3.27 17.65 -7.48
CA THR A 219 2.87 18.93 -6.85
C THR A 219 1.42 18.91 -6.41
N VAL A 220 1.09 19.74 -5.41
CA VAL A 220 -0.30 20.01 -4.99
C VAL A 220 -0.55 21.52 -4.88
N PRO A 221 -1.79 22.00 -5.07
CA PRO A 221 -2.16 23.37 -4.77
C PRO A 221 -1.95 23.70 -3.28
N ARG A 222 -1.50 24.92 -2.98
CA ARG A 222 -1.27 25.38 -1.60
C ARG A 222 -2.53 25.32 -0.73
N ASP A 223 -3.70 25.64 -1.29
CA ASP A 223 -4.96 25.60 -0.55
C ASP A 223 -5.37 24.18 -0.16
N TYR A 224 -5.12 23.21 -1.05
CA TYR A 224 -5.30 21.79 -0.71
C TYR A 224 -4.41 21.39 0.47
N ALA A 225 -3.13 21.80 0.44
CA ALA A 225 -2.20 21.52 1.53
C ALA A 225 -2.61 22.20 2.84
N ARG A 226 -3.09 23.44 2.79
CA ARG A 226 -3.62 24.16 3.96
C ARG A 226 -4.77 23.40 4.62
N HIS A 227 -5.70 22.88 3.81
CA HIS A 227 -6.88 22.18 4.31
C HIS A 227 -6.60 20.74 4.77
N HIS A 228 -5.81 19.97 4.03
CA HIS A 228 -5.61 18.52 4.29
C HIS A 228 -4.33 18.21 5.07
N HIS A 229 -3.37 19.12 5.05
CA HIS A 229 -2.00 18.93 5.55
C HIS A 229 -1.47 20.18 6.27
N GLY A 230 -2.33 20.87 7.03
CA GLY A 230 -2.02 22.17 7.64
C GLY A 230 -0.74 22.18 8.48
N LEU A 231 -0.49 21.13 9.29
CA LEU A 231 0.74 21.05 10.09
C LEU A 231 2.00 20.92 9.23
N TRP A 232 1.89 20.31 8.05
CA TRP A 232 3.00 20.23 7.10
C TRP A 232 3.25 21.57 6.42
N LEU A 233 2.19 22.27 6.00
CA LEU A 233 2.33 23.59 5.40
C LEU A 233 2.96 24.58 6.41
N ASP A 234 2.49 24.59 7.66
CA ASP A 234 3.05 25.44 8.72
C ASP A 234 4.53 25.14 8.98
N ALA A 235 4.93 23.87 8.94
CA ALA A 235 6.33 23.47 9.11
C ALA A 235 7.20 23.95 7.94
N LEU A 236 6.71 23.86 6.71
CA LEU A 236 7.39 24.39 5.53
C LEU A 236 7.57 25.91 5.62
N GLU A 237 6.52 26.65 5.99
CA GLU A 237 6.57 28.11 6.14
C GLU A 237 7.55 28.57 7.23
N LYS A 238 7.71 27.77 8.29
CA LYS A 238 8.65 28.04 9.39
C LYS A 238 10.08 27.56 9.12
N GLY A 239 10.34 26.92 7.97
CA GLY A 239 11.64 26.33 7.66
C GLY A 239 12.03 25.15 8.56
N THR A 240 11.07 24.56 9.28
CA THR A 240 11.26 23.39 10.16
C THR A 240 10.74 22.10 9.55
N GLY A 241 10.07 22.19 8.40
CA GLY A 241 9.65 21.05 7.59
C GLY A 241 10.87 20.29 7.08
N GLY A 242 10.88 18.97 7.25
CA GLY A 242 11.89 18.15 6.60
C GLY A 242 11.77 18.33 5.09
N GLU A 243 12.73 19.02 4.49
CA GLU A 243 12.83 19.12 3.05
C GLU A 243 13.06 17.73 2.46
N LYS A 244 12.35 17.47 1.36
CA LYS A 244 12.64 16.40 0.41
C LYS A 244 13.02 17.03 -0.93
#